data_AF-A0A951HVP4-F1
#
_entry.id   AF-A0A951HVP4-F1
#
_cell.length_a   1.000
_cell.length_b   1.000
_cell.length_c   1.000
_cell.angle_alpha   90.00
_cell.angle_beta   90.00
_cell.angle_gamma   90.00
#
_symmetry.space_group_name_H-M   'P 1'
#
loop_
_entity.id
_entity.type
_entity.pdbx_description
1 polymer ?
#
loop_
_entity_poly.entity_id
_entity_poly.type
_entity_poly.pdbx_seq_one_letter_code
_entity_poly.pdbx_strand_id
1 'polypeptide(L)'
;MSDAPAKQPNPAIFYVICVMLVGSFLYRVLVTANEYPSRTAQVLEMAVDAALIAGLVGLRRIGPMPLFVIALIAGIGLFAIRLHSDASWWTGHWNYNIYAR
;
A
#
# COMPACT_ATOMS: atom_id res chain seq x y z
N MET A 1 -35.66 -19.03 -9.79
CA MET A 1 -34.40 -18.52 -9.22
C MET A 1 -34.01 -17.32 -10.08
N SER A 2 -34.18 -16.10 -9.60
CA SER A 2 -33.92 -14.89 -10.41
C SER A 2 -32.46 -14.51 -10.23
N ASP A 3 -31.62 -14.78 -11.23
CA ASP A 3 -30.22 -14.38 -11.24
C ASP A 3 -30.14 -12.86 -11.39
N ALA A 4 -30.00 -12.15 -10.27
CA ALA A 4 -29.69 -10.73 -10.32
C ALA A 4 -28.34 -10.53 -11.04
N PRO A 5 -28.25 -9.64 -12.04
CA PRO A 5 -26.99 -9.40 -12.73
C PRO A 5 -25.95 -8.92 -11.71
N ALA A 6 -24.84 -9.64 -11.60
CA ALA A 6 -23.75 -9.27 -10.70
C ALA A 6 -23.31 -7.84 -11.01
N LYS A 7 -23.38 -6.96 -10.00
CA LYS A 7 -22.98 -5.55 -10.12
C LYS A 7 -21.52 -5.50 -10.55
N GLN A 8 -21.27 -5.01 -11.76
CA GLN A 8 -19.90 -4.85 -12.25
C GLN A 8 -19.13 -3.90 -11.33
N PRO A 9 -17.92 -4.25 -10.87
CA PRO A 9 -17.16 -3.39 -9.98
C PRO A 9 -16.78 -2.09 -10.69
N ASN A 10 -16.89 -0.96 -9.98
CA ASN A 10 -16.57 0.35 -10.55
C ASN A 10 -15.06 0.42 -10.86
N PRO A 11 -14.65 0.65 -12.13
CA PRO A 11 -13.23 0.73 -12.50
C PRO A 11 -12.47 1.84 -11.77
N ALA A 12 -13.14 2.87 -11.26
CA ALA A 12 -12.52 3.90 -10.44
C ALA A 12 -11.84 3.32 -9.17
N ILE A 13 -12.41 2.25 -8.60
CA ILE A 13 -11.85 1.60 -7.40
C ILE A 13 -10.45 1.05 -7.69
N PHE A 14 -10.24 0.47 -8.88
CA PHE A 14 -8.93 -0.02 -9.29
C PHE A 14 -7.90 1.12 -9.33
N TYR A 15 -8.24 2.25 -9.95
CA TYR A 15 -7.33 3.39 -10.03
C TYR A 15 -7.02 4.01 -8.66
N VAL A 16 -8.02 4.11 -7.78
CA VAL A 16 -7.82 4.60 -6.40
C VAL A 16 -6.84 3.71 -5.65
N ILE A 17 -7.00 2.39 -5.72
CA ILE A 17 -6.09 1.44 -5.07
C ILE A 17 -4.67 1.57 -5.63
N CYS A 18 -4.52 1.68 -6.96
CA CYS A 18 -3.22 1.88 -7.59
C CYS A 18 -2.54 3.17 -7.11
N VAL A 19 -3.27 4.28 -7.08
CA VAL A 19 -2.75 5.58 -6.60
C VAL A 19 -2.35 5.49 -5.13
N MET A 20 -3.16 4.83 -4.30
CA MET A 20 -2.85 4.65 -2.89
C MET A 20 -1.59 3.79 -2.67
N LEU A 21 -1.45 2.65 -3.34
CA LEU A 21 -0.28 1.78 -3.17
C LEU A 21 1.00 2.44 -3.70
N VAL A 22 0.95 2.98 -4.92
CA VAL A 22 2.12 3.64 -5.54
C VAL A 22 2.47 4.93 -4.79
N GLY A 23 1.48 5.75 -4.47
CA GLY A 23 1.68 6.99 -3.72
C GLY A 23 2.25 6.74 -2.33
N SER A 24 1.70 5.78 -1.58
CA SER A 24 2.24 5.40 -0.26
C SER A 24 3.67 4.86 -0.35
N PHE A 25 3.97 4.06 -1.38
CA PHE A 25 5.32 3.53 -1.57
C PHE A 25 6.32 4.65 -1.85
N LEU A 26 5.99 5.54 -2.80
CA LEU A 26 6.83 6.69 -3.12
C LEU A 26 7.01 7.60 -1.91
N TYR A 27 5.94 7.87 -1.15
CA TYR A 27 6.02 8.65 0.08
C TYR A 27 7.00 8.04 1.09
N ARG A 28 6.87 6.74 1.38
CA ARG A 28 7.72 6.05 2.36
C ARG A 28 9.18 5.89 1.93
N VAL A 29 9.45 5.91 0.62
CA VAL A 29 10.81 5.88 0.08
C VAL A 29 11.44 7.26 0.06
N LEU A 30 10.69 8.29 -0.30
CA LEU A 30 11.21 9.64 -0.56
C LEU A 30 11.19 10.55 0.68
N VAL A 31 10.30 10.30 1.64
CA VAL A 31 10.16 11.11 2.84
C VAL A 31 10.86 10.43 4.00
N THR A 32 11.58 11.23 4.80
CA THR A 32 12.27 10.76 6.01
C THR A 32 11.31 10.78 7.19
N ALA A 33 11.20 9.66 7.90
CA ALA A 33 10.42 9.60 9.13
C ALA A 33 11.14 10.34 10.28
N ASN A 34 10.43 11.25 10.96
CA ASN A 34 10.99 12.02 12.06
C ASN A 34 10.55 11.52 13.45
N GLU A 35 9.54 10.65 13.50
CA GLU A 35 9.00 10.11 14.74
C GLU A 35 8.59 8.64 14.60
N TYR A 36 8.57 7.92 15.72
CA TYR A 36 8.05 6.55 15.74
C TYR A 36 6.53 6.56 15.83
N PRO A 37 5.82 5.89 14.91
CA PRO A 37 4.38 5.76 15.01
C PRO A 37 4.01 4.90 16.23
N SER A 38 2.81 5.12 16.77
CA SER A 38 2.25 4.22 17.78
C SER A 38 2.12 2.79 17.22
N ARG A 39 2.24 1.78 18.07
CA ARG A 39 2.11 0.37 17.66
C ARG A 39 0.76 0.09 16.97
N THR A 40 -0.31 0.74 17.42
CA THR A 40 -1.64 0.63 16.80
C THR A 40 -1.65 1.20 15.39
N ALA A 41 -1.06 2.38 15.17
CA ALA A 41 -0.96 2.99 13.85
C ALA A 41 -0.15 2.11 12.89
N GLN A 42 1.00 1.61 13.35
CA GLN A 42 1.85 0.71 12.58
C GLN A 42 1.09 -0.54 12.08
N VAL A 43 0.35 -1.23 12.97
CA VAL A 43 -0.41 -2.43 12.61
C VAL A 43 -1.59 -2.10 11.68
N LEU A 44 -2.27 -0.98 11.93
CA LEU A 44 -3.39 -0.55 11.08
C LEU A 44 -2.93 -0.24 9.65
N GLU A 45 -1.80 0.45 9.50
CA GLU A 45 -1.20 0.71 8.19
C GLU A 45 -0.87 -0.59 7.46
N MET A 46 -0.20 -1.54 8.12
CA MET A 46 0.10 -2.85 7.53
C MET A 46 -1.18 -3.58 7.10
N ALA A 47 -2.23 -3.54 7.93
CA ALA A 47 -3.50 -4.17 7.61
C ALA A 47 -4.18 -3.51 6.41
N VAL A 48 -4.14 -2.17 6.31
CA VAL A 48 -4.67 -1.42 5.18
C VAL A 48 -3.88 -1.75 3.91
N ASP A 49 -2.55 -1.74 3.96
CA ASP A 49 -1.70 -2.08 2.82
C ASP A 49 -1.98 -3.52 2.33
N ALA A 50 -2.13 -4.48 3.25
CA ALA A 50 -2.49 -5.86 2.91
C ALA A 50 -3.90 -5.94 2.28
N ALA A 51 -4.88 -5.22 2.82
CA ALA A 51 -6.23 -5.17 2.28
C ALA A 51 -6.27 -4.54 0.88
N LEU A 52 -5.47 -3.50 0.63
CA LEU A 52 -5.35 -2.86 -0.68
C LEU A 52 -4.73 -3.79 -1.72
N ILE A 53 -3.68 -4.55 -1.36
CA ILE A 53 -3.09 -5.56 -2.24
C ILE A 53 -4.11 -6.66 -2.55
N ALA A 54 -4.81 -7.16 -1.54
CA ALA A 54 -5.85 -8.18 -1.74
C ALA A 54 -6.97 -7.65 -2.66
N GLY A 55 -7.41 -6.41 -2.45
CA GLY A 55 -8.36 -5.72 -3.32
C GLY A 55 -7.86 -5.57 -4.77
N LEU A 56 -6.59 -5.18 -4.95
CA LEU A 56 -5.95 -5.07 -6.26
C LEU A 56 -5.94 -6.41 -7.00
N VAL A 57 -5.55 -7.51 -6.31
CA VAL A 57 -5.55 -8.87 -6.87
C VAL A 57 -6.98 -9.31 -7.26
N GLY A 58 -7.98 -8.97 -6.45
CA GLY A 58 -9.39 -9.20 -6.76
C GLY A 58 -9.87 -8.46 -8.01
N LEU A 59 -9.32 -7.27 -8.27
CA LEU A 59 -9.69 -6.39 -9.39
C LEU A 59 -8.76 -6.54 -10.61
N ARG A 60 -7.87 -7.55 -10.65
CA ARG A 60 -6.84 -7.75 -11.68
C ARG A 60 -7.34 -7.76 -13.14
N ARG A 61 -8.63 -8.02 -13.37
CA ARG A 61 -9.24 -8.11 -14.72
C ARG A 61 -9.82 -6.78 -15.22
N ILE A 62 -9.88 -5.75 -14.39
CA ILE A 62 -10.58 -4.49 -14.70
C ILE A 62 -9.64 -3.45 -15.31
N GLY A 63 -8.39 -3.41 -14.85
CA GLY A 63 -7.44 -2.38 -15.22
C GLY A 63 -6.37 -2.82 -16.21
N PRO A 64 -5.57 -1.87 -16.72
CA PRO A 64 -4.43 -2.17 -17.57
C PRO A 64 -3.36 -2.97 -16.82
N MET A 65 -2.90 -4.07 -17.42
CA MET A 65 -1.92 -4.99 -16.83
C MET A 65 -0.62 -4.30 -16.35
N PRO A 66 -0.03 -3.33 -17.08
CA PRO A 66 1.19 -2.65 -16.61
C PRO A 66 0.97 -1.91 -15.28
N LEU A 67 -0.17 -1.22 -15.14
CA LEU A 67 -0.48 -0.47 -13.93
C LEU A 67 -0.75 -1.41 -12.75
N PHE A 68 -1.43 -2.53 -12.99
CA PHE A 68 -1.60 -3.59 -12.00
C PHE A 68 -0.26 -4.10 -11.47
N VAL A 69 0.68 -4.42 -12.37
CA VAL A 69 2.01 -4.93 -11.98
C VAL A 69 2.79 -3.88 -11.18
N ILE A 70 2.79 -2.62 -11.62
CA ILE A 70 3.48 -1.53 -10.91
C ILE A 70 2.89 -1.35 -9.50
N ALA A 71 1.57 -1.30 -9.37
CA ALA A 71 0.91 -1.15 -8.08
C ALA A 71 1.12 -2.37 -7.17
N LEU A 72 1.17 -3.58 -7.74
CA LEU A 72 1.45 -4.80 -6.99
C LEU A 72 2.89 -4.79 -6.44
N ILE A 73 3.88 -4.43 -7.28
CA ILE A 73 5.28 -4.31 -6.85
C ILE A 73 5.42 -3.22 -5.78
N ALA A 74 4.78 -2.07 -5.96
CA ALA A 74 4.77 -1.01 -4.96
C ALA A 74 4.17 -1.47 -3.63
N GLY A 75 3.04 -2.19 -3.67
CA GLY A 75 2.41 -2.76 -2.48
C GLY A 75 3.30 -3.76 -1.75
N ILE A 76 3.96 -4.68 -2.48
CA ILE A 76 4.94 -5.59 -1.88
C ILE A 76 6.14 -4.81 -1.30
N GLY A 77 6.56 -3.75 -2.00
CA GLY A 77 7.62 -2.85 -1.58
C GLY A 77 7.36 -2.19 -0.22
N LEU A 78 6.10 -1.86 0.10
CA LEU A 78 5.72 -1.30 1.41
C LEU A 78 6.11 -2.24 2.58
N PHE A 79 5.96 -3.55 2.39
CA PHE A 79 6.38 -4.54 3.38
C PHE A 79 7.89 -4.80 3.31
N ALA A 80 8.47 -4.79 2.12
CA ALA A 80 9.91 -4.97 1.96
C ALA A 80 10.73 -3.88 2.66
N ILE A 81 10.28 -2.61 2.62
CA ILE A 81 10.90 -1.51 3.38
C ILE A 81 10.97 -1.85 4.87
N ARG A 82 9.91 -2.42 5.42
CA ARG A 82 9.86 -2.78 6.85
C ARG A 82 10.84 -3.88 7.22
N LEU A 83 11.28 -4.69 6.27
CA LEU A 83 12.28 -5.75 6.48
C LEU A 83 13.72 -5.25 6.28
N HIS A 84 13.92 -3.98 5.90
CA HIS A 84 15.24 -3.43 5.62
C HIS A 84 16.08 -3.17 6.87
N SER A 85 15.47 -2.70 7.96
CA SER A 85 16.15 -2.44 9.25
C SER A 85 15.14 -2.43 10.40
N ASP A 86 15.60 -2.55 11.64
CA ASP A 86 14.73 -2.46 12.82
C ASP A 86 13.99 -1.10 12.89
N ALA A 87 14.66 0.00 12.54
CA ALA A 87 14.00 1.31 12.52
C ALA A 87 12.97 1.42 11.38
N SER A 88 13.26 0.83 10.22
CA SER A 88 12.32 0.74 9.09
C SER A 88 11.14 -0.18 9.40
N TRP A 89 11.31 -1.20 10.25
CA TRP A 89 10.21 -2.04 10.72
C TRP A 89 9.14 -1.20 11.43
N TRP A 90 9.59 -0.33 12.34
CA TRP A 90 8.71 0.56 13.10
C TRP A 90 8.13 1.70 12.26
N THR A 91 8.99 2.47 11.60
CA THR A 91 8.57 3.67 10.86
C THR A 91 7.91 3.36 9.52
N GLY A 92 8.23 2.21 8.91
CA GLY A 92 7.81 1.87 7.56
C GLY A 92 8.34 2.82 6.49
N HIS A 93 9.43 3.55 6.78
CA HIS A 93 10.11 4.44 5.85
C HIS A 93 11.53 3.95 5.56
N TRP A 94 12.04 4.30 4.38
CA TRP A 94 13.40 3.97 3.97
C TRP A 94 14.43 4.75 4.79
N ASN A 95 14.21 6.06 4.95
CA ASN A 95 15.06 6.94 5.75
C ASN A 95 14.32 7.34 7.04
N TYR A 96 15.07 7.50 8.13
CA TYR A 96 14.56 7.99 9.40
C TYR A 96 15.57 8.92 10.07
N ASN A 97 15.08 10.00 10.68
CA ASN A 97 15.88 10.93 11.50
C ASN A 97 15.08 11.37 12.72
N ILE A 98 15.21 10.60 13.79
CA ILE A 98 14.54 10.80 15.08
C ILE A 98 15.15 11.95 15.92
N TYR A 99 16.28 12.50 15.48
CA TYR A 99 17.02 13.53 16.22
C TYR A 99 17.02 14.89 15.52
N ALA A 100 16.25 15.05 14.45
CA ALA A 100 16.02 16.35 13.82
C ALA A 100 15.23 17.25 14.80
N ARG A 101 15.96 17.99 15.64
CA ARG A 101 15.47 19.17 16.36
C ARG A 101 15.88 20.42 15.62
#